data_AF-A0A552EC90-F1
#
_entry.id   AF-A0A552EC90-F1
#
_cell.length_a   1.000
_cell.length_b   1.000
_cell.length_c   1.000
_cell.angle_alpha   90.00
_cell.angle_beta   90.00
_cell.angle_gamma   90.00
#
_symmetry.space_group_name_H-M   'P 1'
#
loop_
_entity.id
_entity.type
_entity.pdbx_description
1 polymer ?
#
loop_
_entity_poly.entity_id
_entity_poly.type
_entity_poly.pdbx_seq_one_letter_code
_entity_poly.pdbx_strand_id
1 'polypeptide(L)'
;LQQGLTVIPFSWRPKLILSSVLDVVHLWEIAKVSGRDDKKFHLTMLHDPQWQPSSAASLRARMPLLDLTALLVLFDLDLINQAVEFFERVAIAKATLETLANLVTPFSGSPMRGKCIALQDALKPHLSVIVQPSITNVQDDEQDTDPLGRENKEIQQLCRNERTSLRLYSDDLAFRVYCAQSNTPDGICTLDVLMALEEVGLLTRNEVASKVSKLCEWRVGLVVRFQELMPLLPSDLAQVKNINQGIQILDASPEFMSVISALWDFRARFEKTLGHAAAVLRRLADEASLPNAALAALLGQWFVKAGMKNDAPPQALGVLTKAITRSALPSTLTRSTAEKLWSVYKALVEYHYRNYMDEAKEREAIRLLGVECAELQVAQPGMGEHVFMGLRQALTEDTSDYSDFASGYSSALLHLRTQSQQGRR
;
A
#
# COMPACT_ATOMS: atom_id res chain seq x y z
N LEU A 1 -6.86 6.82 22.74
CA LEU A 1 -8.10 6.21 22.20
C LEU A 1 -8.68 7.00 21.03
N GLN A 2 -9.04 8.29 21.17
CA GLN A 2 -9.55 9.13 20.07
C GLN A 2 -8.57 9.39 18.90
N GLN A 3 -7.26 9.16 19.12
CA GLN A 3 -6.20 9.28 18.11
C GLN A 3 -6.00 8.02 17.24
N GLY A 4 -6.78 6.94 17.45
CA GLY A 4 -6.66 5.69 16.66
C GLY A 4 -5.45 4.82 16.99
N LEU A 5 -4.80 5.03 18.14
CA LEU A 5 -3.60 4.29 18.57
C LEU A 5 -3.90 2.90 19.18
N THR A 6 -5.14 2.64 19.57
CA THR A 6 -5.58 1.33 20.09
C THR A 6 -6.23 0.56 18.94
N VAL A 7 -5.75 -0.65 18.68
CA VAL A 7 -6.28 -1.50 17.61
C VAL A 7 -7.63 -2.07 18.06
N ILE A 8 -8.71 -1.47 17.57
CA ILE A 8 -10.08 -1.91 17.84
C ILE A 8 -10.72 -2.27 16.50
N PRO A 9 -11.35 -3.46 16.39
CA PRO A 9 -12.12 -3.86 15.21
C PRO A 9 -13.04 -2.75 14.73
N PHE A 10 -12.97 -2.48 13.43
CA PHE A 10 -13.73 -1.51 12.68
C PHE A 10 -15.22 -1.58 13.00
N SER A 11 -15.81 -2.78 13.00
CA SER A 11 -17.23 -2.99 13.29
C SER A 11 -17.63 -2.64 14.73
N TRP A 12 -16.68 -2.60 15.66
CA TRP A 12 -16.94 -2.30 17.07
C TRP A 12 -16.81 -0.81 17.41
N ARG A 13 -16.11 -0.03 16.58
CA ARG A 13 -15.83 1.39 16.86
C ARG A 13 -17.09 2.23 17.06
N PRO A 14 -18.18 2.08 16.28
CA PRO A 14 -19.44 2.80 16.50
C PRO A 14 -20.02 2.53 17.90
N LYS A 15 -19.95 1.27 18.35
CA LYS A 15 -20.51 0.83 19.64
C LYS A 15 -19.64 1.24 20.84
N LEU A 16 -18.32 1.32 20.66
CA LEU A 16 -17.38 1.47 21.78
C LEU A 16 -16.72 2.84 21.91
N ILE A 17 -16.50 3.57 20.81
CA ILE A 17 -15.60 4.74 20.81
C ILE A 17 -16.20 5.94 20.08
N LEU A 18 -16.86 5.69 18.93
CA LEU A 18 -17.30 6.73 18.01
C LEU A 18 -18.77 7.01 18.23
N SER A 19 -19.10 7.74 19.29
CA SER A 19 -20.49 8.05 19.67
C SER A 19 -21.30 8.80 18.61
N SER A 20 -20.63 9.51 17.69
CA SER A 20 -21.28 10.20 16.56
C SER A 20 -21.56 9.29 15.36
N VAL A 21 -21.09 8.04 15.39
CA VAL A 21 -21.24 7.06 14.32
C VAL A 21 -22.20 5.98 14.79
N LEU A 22 -23.33 5.86 14.10
CA LEU A 22 -24.46 5.03 14.53
C LEU A 22 -24.23 3.52 14.35
N ASP A 23 -23.57 3.14 13.26
CA ASP A 23 -23.32 1.73 12.92
C ASP A 23 -22.13 1.59 11.96
N VAL A 24 -21.78 0.35 11.61
CA VAL A 24 -20.64 0.04 10.75
C VAL A 24 -20.81 0.47 9.29
N VAL A 25 -22.05 0.52 8.77
CA VAL A 25 -22.34 0.99 7.41
C VAL A 25 -22.16 2.51 7.35
N HIS A 26 -22.64 3.22 8.38
CA HIS A 26 -22.37 4.64 8.54
C HIS A 26 -20.86 4.91 8.69
N LEU A 27 -20.15 4.11 9.49
CA LEU A 27 -18.69 4.23 9.61
C LEU A 27 -17.98 4.04 8.28
N TRP A 28 -18.41 3.06 7.49
CA TRP A 28 -17.85 2.79 6.18
C TRP A 28 -18.04 3.96 5.21
N GLU A 29 -19.21 4.59 5.18
CA GLU A 29 -19.42 5.79 4.36
C GLU A 29 -18.57 6.98 4.82
N ILE A 30 -18.43 7.18 6.14
CA ILE A 30 -17.52 8.21 6.68
C ILE A 30 -16.08 7.93 6.27
N ALA A 31 -15.63 6.68 6.37
CA ALA A 31 -14.25 6.28 6.06
C ALA A 31 -13.84 6.65 4.62
N LYS A 32 -14.77 6.50 3.66
CA LYS A 32 -14.53 6.79 2.24
C LYS A 32 -14.28 8.28 1.95
N VAL A 33 -14.81 9.17 2.79
CA VAL A 33 -14.74 10.62 2.59
C VAL A 33 -13.89 11.35 3.64
N SER A 34 -13.47 10.67 4.71
CA SER A 34 -12.71 11.28 5.80
C SER A 34 -11.30 11.72 5.38
N GLY A 35 -10.79 12.72 6.09
CA GLY A 35 -9.44 13.21 5.91
C GLY A 35 -8.41 12.15 6.30
N ARG A 36 -7.20 12.26 5.74
CA ARG A 36 -6.10 11.31 6.04
C ARG A 36 -5.67 11.29 7.51
N ASP A 37 -5.95 12.37 8.23
CA ASP A 37 -5.67 12.51 9.66
C ASP A 37 -6.71 11.79 10.54
N ASP A 38 -7.89 11.47 10.02
CA ASP A 38 -8.98 10.87 10.78
C ASP A 38 -8.90 9.34 10.85
N LYS A 39 -7.72 8.82 11.21
CA LYS A 39 -7.41 7.37 11.23
C LYS A 39 -8.41 6.53 12.03
N LYS A 40 -9.09 7.13 13.02
CA LYS A 40 -10.17 6.49 13.79
C LYS A 40 -11.31 5.95 12.91
N PHE A 41 -11.53 6.54 11.73
CA PHE A 41 -12.54 6.12 10.77
C PHE A 41 -12.04 5.12 9.74
N HIS A 42 -10.73 4.91 9.57
CA HIS A 42 -10.21 4.12 8.46
C HIS A 42 -10.20 2.61 8.76
N LEU A 43 -10.56 1.81 7.76
CA LEU A 43 -10.45 0.35 7.80
C LEU A 43 -9.01 -0.07 7.55
N THR A 44 -8.49 -1.01 8.33
CA THR A 44 -7.19 -1.63 8.08
C THR A 44 -7.41 -3.07 7.64
N MET A 45 -7.25 -3.31 6.35
CA MET A 45 -7.37 -4.63 5.74
C MET A 45 -6.10 -5.46 5.93
N LEU A 46 -4.93 -4.86 5.71
CA LEU A 46 -3.65 -5.56 5.79
C LEU A 46 -2.53 -4.55 6.09
N HIS A 47 -1.54 -4.92 6.91
CA HIS A 47 -0.38 -4.07 7.19
C HIS A 47 0.98 -4.76 7.05
N ASP A 48 1.01 -6.09 6.78
CA ASP A 48 2.25 -6.84 6.67
C ASP A 48 2.91 -6.60 5.29
N PRO A 49 4.04 -5.87 5.22
CA PRO A 49 4.71 -5.59 3.96
C PRO A 49 5.29 -6.84 3.27
N GLN A 50 5.39 -7.97 3.99
CA GLN A 50 5.86 -9.24 3.44
C GLN A 50 4.72 -10.12 2.91
N TRP A 51 3.47 -9.69 3.06
CA TRP A 51 2.31 -10.44 2.57
C TRP A 51 2.48 -10.83 1.10
N GLN A 52 2.13 -12.08 0.81
CA GLN A 52 2.01 -12.62 -0.53
C GLN A 52 0.61 -13.21 -0.67
N PRO A 53 -0.01 -13.09 -1.85
CA PRO A 53 -1.31 -13.70 -2.06
C PRO A 53 -1.20 -15.22 -1.93
N SER A 54 -2.19 -15.80 -1.26
CA SER A 54 -2.39 -17.24 -1.31
C SER A 54 -2.91 -17.65 -2.69
N SER A 55 -2.58 -18.85 -3.14
CA SER A 55 -3.08 -19.36 -4.42
C SER A 55 -4.59 -19.52 -4.42
N ALA A 56 -5.22 -19.39 -5.59
CA ALA A 56 -6.65 -19.59 -5.77
C ALA A 56 -7.12 -20.95 -5.23
N ALA A 57 -6.34 -22.01 -5.45
CA ALA A 57 -6.61 -23.34 -4.90
C ALA A 57 -6.62 -23.35 -3.35
N SER A 58 -5.66 -22.67 -2.71
CA SER A 58 -5.61 -22.55 -1.25
C SER A 58 -6.79 -21.76 -0.69
N LEU A 59 -7.23 -20.69 -1.38
CA LEU A 59 -8.40 -19.92 -0.98
C LEU A 59 -9.68 -20.77 -1.01
N ARG A 60 -9.90 -21.53 -2.10
CA ARG A 60 -11.07 -22.40 -2.28
C ARG A 60 -11.11 -23.63 -1.39
N ALA A 61 -10.00 -23.98 -0.73
CA ALA A 61 -9.93 -25.17 0.13
C ALA A 61 -10.89 -25.14 1.33
N ARG A 62 -11.38 -23.95 1.73
CA ARG A 62 -12.38 -23.78 2.79
C ARG A 62 -13.44 -22.78 2.35
N MET A 63 -14.67 -22.98 2.79
CA MET A 63 -15.78 -22.07 2.50
C MET A 63 -15.54 -20.74 3.23
N PRO A 64 -15.61 -19.59 2.54
CA PRO A 64 -15.43 -18.29 3.18
C PRO A 64 -16.66 -17.96 4.05
N LEU A 65 -16.41 -17.56 5.29
CA LEU A 65 -17.41 -17.00 6.20
C LEU A 65 -17.31 -15.48 6.15
N LEU A 66 -18.23 -14.82 5.46
CA LEU A 66 -18.21 -13.38 5.24
C LEU A 66 -18.81 -12.66 6.45
N ASP A 67 -18.07 -11.65 6.93
CA ASP A 67 -18.60 -10.67 7.89
C ASP A 67 -19.19 -9.45 7.18
N LEU A 68 -19.74 -8.52 7.96
CA LEU A 68 -20.35 -7.32 7.41
C LEU A 68 -19.34 -6.38 6.72
N THR A 69 -18.07 -6.39 7.11
CA THR A 69 -17.04 -5.57 6.44
C THR A 69 -16.70 -6.11 5.05
N ALA A 70 -16.54 -7.43 4.92
CA ALA A 70 -16.34 -8.09 3.64
C ALA A 70 -17.53 -7.85 2.70
N LEU A 71 -18.77 -7.96 3.20
CA LEU A 71 -19.97 -7.68 2.42
C LEU A 71 -20.02 -6.23 1.91
N LEU A 72 -19.67 -5.25 2.75
CA LEU A 72 -19.66 -3.83 2.37
C LEU A 72 -18.60 -3.51 1.31
N VAL A 73 -17.39 -4.05 1.46
CA VAL A 73 -16.29 -3.84 0.51
C VAL A 73 -16.56 -4.55 -0.81
N LEU A 74 -17.01 -5.81 -0.77
CA LEU A 74 -17.39 -6.56 -1.98
C LEU A 74 -18.51 -5.85 -2.74
N PHE A 75 -19.49 -5.30 -2.03
CA PHE A 75 -20.58 -4.55 -2.66
C PHE A 75 -20.09 -3.28 -3.35
N ASP A 76 -19.32 -2.44 -2.66
CA ASP A 76 -18.85 -1.17 -3.23
C ASP A 76 -17.83 -1.36 -4.37
N LEU A 77 -17.11 -2.48 -4.37
CA LEU A 77 -16.21 -2.84 -5.47
C LEU A 77 -16.90 -3.62 -6.59
N ASP A 78 -18.21 -3.87 -6.50
CA ASP A 78 -18.97 -4.70 -7.45
C ASP A 78 -18.29 -6.07 -7.69
N LEU A 79 -18.08 -6.80 -6.58
CA LEU A 79 -17.38 -8.09 -6.55
C LEU A 79 -18.23 -9.25 -6.01
N ILE A 80 -19.47 -9.01 -5.57
CA ILE A 80 -20.31 -10.07 -4.98
C ILE A 80 -20.49 -11.23 -5.95
N ASN A 81 -20.81 -10.95 -7.21
CA ASN A 81 -21.03 -11.97 -8.23
C ASN A 81 -19.77 -12.81 -8.46
N GLN A 82 -18.63 -12.15 -8.69
CA GLN A 82 -17.35 -12.79 -8.97
C GLN A 82 -16.84 -13.58 -7.76
N ALA A 83 -17.05 -13.08 -6.54
CA ALA A 83 -16.68 -13.80 -5.32
C ALA A 83 -17.52 -15.06 -5.15
N VAL A 84 -18.85 -14.98 -5.36
CA VAL A 84 -19.73 -16.16 -5.29
C VAL A 84 -19.41 -17.17 -6.39
N GLU A 85 -19.17 -16.72 -7.63
CA GLU A 85 -18.73 -17.56 -8.73
C GLU A 85 -17.40 -18.25 -8.42
N PHE A 86 -16.44 -17.52 -7.85
CA PHE A 86 -15.13 -18.05 -7.50
C PHE A 86 -15.17 -19.11 -6.40
N PHE A 87 -15.97 -18.90 -5.35
CA PHE A 87 -16.06 -19.81 -4.22
C PHE A 87 -17.12 -20.91 -4.38
N GLU A 88 -18.05 -20.75 -5.33
CA GLU A 88 -19.24 -21.58 -5.60
C GLU A 88 -20.27 -21.63 -4.46
N ARG A 89 -19.81 -21.60 -3.21
CA ARG A 89 -20.61 -21.52 -1.99
C ARG A 89 -19.91 -20.59 -1.00
N VAL A 90 -20.70 -19.77 -0.33
CA VAL A 90 -20.21 -18.84 0.69
C VAL A 90 -21.05 -18.99 1.95
N ALA A 91 -20.47 -18.73 3.12
CA ALA A 91 -21.18 -18.70 4.38
C ALA A 91 -21.38 -17.26 4.85
N ILE A 92 -22.58 -16.95 5.33
CA ILE A 92 -22.87 -15.70 6.06
C ILE A 92 -23.62 -16.11 7.32
N ALA A 93 -23.03 -15.85 8.49
CA ALA A 93 -23.64 -16.23 9.76
C ALA A 93 -25.06 -15.64 9.90
N LYS A 94 -25.97 -16.40 10.53
CA LYS A 94 -27.37 -15.99 10.67
C LYS A 94 -27.49 -14.63 11.39
N ALA A 95 -26.73 -14.41 12.45
CA ALA A 95 -26.72 -13.14 13.18
C ALA A 95 -26.21 -11.96 12.33
N THR A 96 -25.32 -12.19 11.36
CA THR A 96 -24.87 -11.16 10.41
C THR A 96 -25.99 -10.76 9.46
N LEU A 97 -26.77 -11.72 8.95
CA LEU A 97 -27.94 -11.45 8.11
C LEU A 97 -29.07 -10.78 8.90
N GLU A 98 -29.32 -11.21 10.14
CA GLU A 98 -30.26 -10.55 11.06
C GLU A 98 -29.84 -9.09 11.32
N THR A 99 -28.54 -8.85 11.53
CA THR A 99 -28.00 -7.49 11.67
C THR A 99 -28.26 -6.66 10.41
N LEU A 100 -27.97 -7.20 9.22
CA LEU A 100 -28.24 -6.53 7.96
C LEU A 100 -29.75 -6.25 7.75
N ALA A 101 -30.62 -7.15 8.19
CA ALA A 101 -32.07 -6.95 8.18
C ALA A 101 -32.51 -5.84 9.16
N ASN A 102 -31.92 -5.77 10.35
CA ASN A 102 -32.23 -4.72 11.31
C ASN A 102 -31.79 -3.34 10.80
N LEU A 103 -30.67 -3.26 10.08
CA LEU A 103 -30.15 -2.02 9.51
C LEU A 103 -31.06 -1.41 8.42
N VAL A 104 -32.02 -2.16 7.85
CA VAL A 104 -33.01 -1.61 6.90
C VAL A 104 -34.31 -1.14 7.57
N THR A 105 -34.45 -1.31 8.89
CA THR A 105 -35.68 -0.95 9.61
C THR A 105 -35.91 0.57 9.58
N PRO A 106 -37.14 1.04 9.28
CA PRO A 106 -37.46 2.46 9.37
C PRO A 106 -37.22 3.01 10.79
N PHE A 107 -36.68 4.23 10.88
CA PHE A 107 -36.46 5.01 12.12
C PHE A 107 -35.43 4.46 13.13
N SER A 108 -35.17 3.15 13.17
CA SER A 108 -34.20 2.51 14.08
C SER A 108 -33.00 1.87 13.36
N GLY A 109 -33.05 1.75 12.03
CA GLY A 109 -31.98 1.19 11.22
C GLY A 109 -30.84 2.19 10.93
N SER A 110 -29.98 1.82 10.00
CA SER A 110 -28.84 2.65 9.60
C SER A 110 -29.30 3.95 8.93
N PRO A 111 -28.61 5.09 9.13
CA PRO A 111 -28.81 6.26 8.28
C PRO A 111 -28.51 5.95 6.81
N MET A 112 -27.70 4.93 6.53
CA MET A 112 -27.38 4.44 5.19
C MET A 112 -28.32 3.32 4.72
N ARG A 113 -29.58 3.35 5.15
CA ARG A 113 -30.62 2.35 4.82
C ARG A 113 -30.67 1.98 3.34
N GLY A 114 -30.58 2.96 2.44
CA GLY A 114 -30.62 2.71 0.99
C GLY A 114 -29.51 1.76 0.53
N LYS A 115 -28.33 1.87 1.13
CA LYS A 115 -27.20 0.97 0.85
C LYS A 115 -27.44 -0.44 1.38
N CYS A 116 -27.97 -0.57 2.59
CA CYS A 116 -28.31 -1.87 3.17
C CYS A 116 -29.34 -2.61 2.31
N ILE A 117 -30.35 -1.90 1.77
CA ILE A 117 -31.33 -2.46 0.82
C ILE A 117 -30.63 -2.93 -0.45
N ALA A 118 -29.79 -2.09 -1.06
CA ALA A 118 -29.07 -2.45 -2.28
C ALA A 118 -28.12 -3.64 -2.08
N LEU A 119 -27.47 -3.75 -0.93
CA LEU A 119 -26.66 -4.91 -0.56
C LEU A 119 -27.52 -6.18 -0.42
N GLN A 120 -28.69 -6.10 0.24
CA GLN A 120 -29.62 -7.23 0.30
C GLN A 120 -30.09 -7.64 -1.10
N ASP A 121 -30.39 -6.67 -1.97
CA ASP A 121 -30.79 -6.92 -3.36
C ASP A 121 -29.67 -7.60 -4.16
N ALA A 122 -28.41 -7.22 -3.95
CA ALA A 122 -27.26 -7.86 -4.57
C ALA A 122 -27.02 -9.30 -4.09
N LEU A 123 -27.43 -9.64 -2.86
CA LEU A 123 -27.32 -11.00 -2.32
C LEU A 123 -28.47 -11.93 -2.76
N LYS A 124 -29.65 -11.38 -3.08
CA LYS A 124 -30.85 -12.16 -3.46
C LYS A 124 -30.63 -13.20 -4.57
N PRO A 125 -29.91 -12.90 -5.68
CA PRO A 125 -29.65 -13.88 -6.73
C PRO A 125 -28.84 -15.10 -6.27
N HIS A 126 -28.11 -14.98 -5.16
CA HIS A 126 -27.15 -15.97 -4.68
C HIS A 126 -27.63 -16.75 -3.46
N LEU A 127 -28.88 -16.57 -3.02
CA LEU A 127 -29.40 -17.19 -1.80
C LEU A 127 -29.32 -18.71 -1.78
N SER A 128 -29.38 -19.38 -2.94
CA SER A 128 -29.28 -20.84 -3.05
C SER A 128 -27.89 -21.38 -2.70
N VAL A 129 -26.84 -20.55 -2.82
CA VAL A 129 -25.45 -20.92 -2.56
C VAL A 129 -24.87 -20.27 -1.29
N ILE A 130 -25.63 -19.37 -0.66
CA ILE A 130 -25.30 -18.79 0.65
C ILE A 130 -25.75 -19.75 1.77
N VAL A 131 -24.78 -20.29 2.50
CA VAL A 131 -25.01 -21.08 3.71
C VAL A 131 -25.15 -20.14 4.91
N GLN A 132 -26.13 -20.40 5.78
CA GLN A 132 -26.40 -19.59 6.97
C GLN A 132 -26.10 -20.38 8.24
N PRO A 133 -24.81 -20.58 8.59
CA PRO A 133 -24.46 -21.27 9.83
C PRO A 133 -24.93 -20.46 11.04
N SER A 134 -25.28 -21.17 12.11
CA SER A 134 -25.69 -20.57 13.38
C SER A 134 -25.28 -21.48 14.53
N ILE A 135 -25.11 -20.91 15.72
CA ILE A 135 -24.72 -21.68 16.90
C ILE A 135 -25.92 -21.82 17.83
N THR A 136 -26.31 -23.05 18.10
CA THR A 136 -27.54 -23.41 18.84
C THR A 136 -27.46 -23.13 20.35
N ASN A 137 -26.32 -22.67 20.87
CA ASN A 137 -26.01 -22.61 22.31
C ASN A 137 -25.62 -21.21 22.82
N VAL A 138 -26.11 -20.12 22.23
CA VAL A 138 -26.07 -18.84 22.95
C VAL A 138 -27.19 -18.93 23.98
N GLN A 139 -26.87 -19.28 25.24
CA GLN A 139 -27.82 -19.15 26.34
C GLN A 139 -28.46 -17.76 26.25
N ASP A 140 -29.78 -17.73 26.07
CA ASP A 140 -30.56 -16.52 25.78
C ASP A 140 -30.46 -15.45 26.89
N ASP A 141 -29.83 -15.78 28.03
CA ASP A 141 -29.75 -14.94 29.23
C ASP A 141 -28.59 -13.92 29.25
N GLU A 142 -27.61 -13.96 28.33
CA GLU A 142 -26.53 -12.94 28.23
C GLU A 142 -26.71 -11.94 27.07
N GLN A 143 -27.91 -11.89 26.44
CA GLN A 143 -28.06 -11.32 25.10
C GLN A 143 -28.13 -9.78 25.00
N ASP A 144 -28.35 -9.02 26.09
CA ASP A 144 -28.64 -7.58 25.97
C ASP A 144 -27.57 -6.63 26.54
N THR A 145 -26.50 -7.15 27.16
CA THR A 145 -25.47 -6.31 27.81
C THR A 145 -24.10 -6.37 27.16
N ASP A 146 -23.87 -7.23 26.16
CA ASP A 146 -22.56 -7.29 25.50
C ASP A 146 -22.41 -6.18 24.45
N PRO A 147 -21.46 -5.25 24.63
CA PRO A 147 -21.31 -4.11 23.73
C PRO A 147 -20.77 -4.49 22.34
N LEU A 148 -20.28 -5.71 22.13
CA LEU A 148 -19.69 -6.17 20.87
C LEU A 148 -20.75 -6.66 19.87
N GLY A 149 -21.94 -7.07 20.34
CA GLY A 149 -23.04 -7.58 19.53
C GLY A 149 -22.94 -9.08 19.18
N ARG A 150 -24.11 -9.68 18.98
CA ARG A 150 -24.30 -11.12 18.72
C ARG A 150 -23.62 -11.60 17.44
N GLU A 151 -23.58 -10.76 16.41
CA GLU A 151 -23.01 -11.08 15.11
C GLU A 151 -21.51 -11.39 15.17
N ASN A 152 -20.76 -10.59 15.94
CA ASN A 152 -19.31 -10.77 16.07
C ASN A 152 -18.97 -11.99 16.92
N LYS A 153 -19.76 -12.28 17.95
CA LYS A 153 -19.62 -13.48 18.79
C LYS A 153 -19.90 -14.76 18.00
N GLU A 154 -20.98 -14.78 17.23
CA GLU A 154 -21.34 -15.96 16.43
C GLU A 154 -20.23 -16.28 15.42
N ILE A 155 -19.71 -15.26 14.71
CA ILE A 155 -18.56 -15.45 13.81
C ILE A 155 -17.35 -16.00 14.56
N GLN A 156 -16.97 -15.40 15.70
CA GLN A 156 -15.82 -15.89 16.47
C GLN A 156 -15.97 -17.36 16.86
N GLN A 157 -17.15 -17.75 17.35
CA GLN A 157 -17.39 -19.12 17.76
C GLN A 157 -17.45 -20.08 16.56
N LEU A 158 -18.03 -19.67 15.42
CA LEU A 158 -18.02 -20.46 14.17
C LEU A 158 -16.59 -20.69 13.69
N CYS A 159 -15.75 -19.65 13.68
CA CYS A 159 -14.33 -19.79 13.32
C CYS A 159 -13.56 -20.75 14.24
N ARG A 160 -13.95 -20.86 15.51
CA ARG A 160 -13.35 -21.81 16.46
C ARG A 160 -13.86 -23.24 16.26
N ASN A 161 -15.17 -23.41 16.16
CA ASN A 161 -15.82 -24.73 16.14
C ASN A 161 -15.67 -25.41 14.77
N GLU A 162 -15.65 -24.63 13.69
CA GLU A 162 -15.67 -25.09 12.31
C GLU A 162 -14.40 -24.69 11.54
N ARG A 163 -13.26 -24.58 12.23
CA ARG A 163 -12.00 -24.08 11.64
C ARG A 163 -11.54 -24.85 10.40
N THR A 164 -11.88 -26.13 10.29
CA THR A 164 -11.50 -26.99 9.16
C THR A 164 -12.40 -26.83 7.93
N SER A 165 -13.66 -26.43 8.11
CA SER A 165 -14.64 -26.22 7.02
C SER A 165 -14.76 -24.76 6.62
N LEU A 166 -14.72 -23.85 7.59
CA LEU A 166 -14.88 -22.41 7.41
C LEU A 166 -13.54 -21.68 7.53
N ARG A 167 -13.41 -20.61 6.74
CA ARG A 167 -12.33 -19.63 6.87
C ARG A 167 -12.95 -18.24 6.95
N LEU A 168 -12.55 -17.44 7.94
CA LEU A 168 -13.05 -16.07 8.06
C LEU A 168 -12.63 -15.25 6.83
N TYR A 169 -13.61 -14.62 6.19
CA TYR A 169 -13.42 -13.56 5.22
C TYR A 169 -13.89 -12.25 5.84
N SER A 170 -12.91 -11.43 6.24
CA SER A 170 -13.14 -10.11 6.83
C SER A 170 -12.09 -9.12 6.35
N ASP A 171 -12.54 -7.92 5.98
CA ASP A 171 -11.65 -6.83 5.59
C ASP A 171 -11.14 -6.02 6.77
N ASP A 172 -11.45 -6.45 7.99
CA ASP A 172 -10.94 -5.89 9.22
C ASP A 172 -9.88 -6.81 9.84
N LEU A 173 -8.61 -6.42 9.70
CA LEU A 173 -7.51 -7.19 10.25
C LEU A 173 -7.60 -7.38 11.76
N ALA A 174 -8.06 -6.36 12.49
CA ALA A 174 -8.17 -6.44 13.95
C ALA A 174 -9.21 -7.48 14.36
N PHE A 175 -10.31 -7.57 13.61
CA PHE A 175 -11.32 -8.60 13.82
C PHE A 175 -10.79 -10.00 13.48
N ARG A 176 -10.06 -10.14 12.37
CA ARG A 176 -9.41 -11.42 12.02
C ARG A 176 -8.45 -11.90 13.11
N VAL A 177 -7.61 -11.01 13.65
CA VAL A 177 -6.70 -11.30 14.78
C VAL A 177 -7.50 -11.71 16.03
N TYR A 178 -8.58 -11.02 16.35
CA TYR A 178 -9.44 -11.32 17.49
C TYR A 178 -10.10 -12.71 17.38
N CYS A 179 -10.64 -13.05 16.21
CA CYS A 179 -11.27 -14.34 15.96
C CYS A 179 -10.24 -15.48 16.00
N ALA A 180 -9.06 -15.28 15.42
CA ALA A 180 -7.98 -16.26 15.40
C ALA A 180 -7.26 -16.42 16.75
N GLN A 181 -7.38 -15.45 17.65
CA GLN A 181 -6.57 -15.35 18.89
C GLN A 181 -5.06 -15.44 18.59
N SER A 182 -4.65 -14.91 17.44
CA SER A 182 -3.28 -14.99 16.91
C SER A 182 -2.93 -13.71 16.16
N ASN A 183 -1.68 -13.27 16.28
CA ASN A 183 -1.15 -12.15 15.50
C ASN A 183 -1.00 -12.50 14.01
N THR A 184 -1.03 -13.78 13.65
CA THR A 184 -1.09 -14.29 12.28
C THR A 184 -2.46 -14.95 12.07
N PRO A 185 -3.50 -14.17 11.71
CA PRO A 185 -4.85 -14.70 11.66
C PRO A 185 -5.05 -15.66 10.49
N ASP A 186 -5.75 -16.77 10.76
CA ASP A 186 -6.16 -17.77 9.77
C ASP A 186 -7.45 -17.31 9.04
N GLY A 187 -7.37 -16.18 8.34
CA GLY A 187 -8.49 -15.58 7.61
C GLY A 187 -8.02 -14.74 6.41
N ILE A 188 -8.91 -14.56 5.45
CA ILE A 188 -8.66 -13.84 4.18
C ILE A 188 -9.37 -12.48 4.16
N CYS A 189 -8.94 -11.63 3.23
CA CYS A 189 -9.56 -10.35 2.93
C CYS A 189 -9.76 -10.17 1.42
N THR A 190 -10.40 -9.07 1.02
CA THR A 190 -10.71 -8.75 -0.37
C THR A 190 -9.46 -8.65 -1.23
N LEU A 191 -8.33 -8.23 -0.66
CA LEU A 191 -7.07 -8.22 -1.40
C LEU A 191 -6.62 -9.64 -1.79
N ASP A 192 -6.78 -10.64 -0.92
CA ASP A 192 -6.49 -12.04 -1.27
C ASP A 192 -7.43 -12.53 -2.40
N VAL A 193 -8.71 -12.16 -2.32
CA VAL A 193 -9.72 -12.55 -3.32
C VAL A 193 -9.45 -11.90 -4.67
N LEU A 194 -9.09 -10.61 -4.72
CA LEU A 194 -8.73 -9.92 -5.96
C LEU A 194 -7.59 -10.64 -6.69
N MET A 195 -6.56 -11.06 -5.96
CA MET A 195 -5.43 -11.78 -6.56
C MET A 195 -5.84 -13.17 -7.07
N ALA A 196 -6.69 -13.87 -6.34
CA ALA A 196 -7.17 -15.18 -6.77
C ALA A 196 -8.13 -15.09 -7.97
N LEU A 197 -8.97 -14.05 -8.05
CA LEU A 197 -9.82 -13.76 -9.21
C LEU A 197 -8.99 -13.47 -10.46
N GLU A 198 -7.87 -12.75 -10.32
CA GLU A 198 -6.91 -12.57 -11.40
C GLU A 198 -6.26 -13.90 -11.83
N GLU A 199 -5.80 -14.70 -10.86
CA GLU A 199 -5.14 -15.99 -11.11
C GLU A 199 -6.00 -16.93 -11.97
N VAL A 200 -7.32 -16.91 -11.76
CA VAL A 200 -8.28 -17.76 -12.49
C VAL A 200 -8.90 -17.08 -13.71
N GLY A 201 -8.53 -15.84 -14.01
CA GLY A 201 -9.01 -15.10 -15.17
C GLY A 201 -10.43 -14.53 -15.04
N LEU A 202 -11.00 -14.46 -13.83
CA LEU A 202 -12.29 -13.79 -13.57
C LEU A 202 -12.16 -12.26 -13.52
N LEU A 203 -10.95 -11.76 -13.28
CA LEU A 203 -10.59 -10.35 -13.42
C LEU A 203 -9.29 -10.22 -14.20
N THR A 204 -9.18 -9.15 -14.98
CA THR A 204 -7.91 -8.73 -15.58
C THR A 204 -7.02 -8.01 -14.56
N ARG A 205 -5.72 -7.95 -14.85
CA ARG A 205 -4.74 -7.16 -14.08
C ARG A 205 -5.17 -5.70 -13.91
N ASN A 206 -5.75 -5.10 -14.95
CA ASN A 206 -6.20 -3.70 -14.94
C ASN A 206 -7.40 -3.51 -14.00
N GLU A 207 -8.36 -4.43 -14.01
CA GLU A 207 -9.52 -4.38 -13.10
C GLU A 207 -9.09 -4.54 -11.65
N VAL A 208 -8.15 -5.45 -11.36
CA VAL A 208 -7.56 -5.58 -10.03
C VAL A 208 -6.87 -4.30 -9.60
N ALA A 209 -6.03 -3.72 -10.46
CA ALA A 209 -5.33 -2.47 -10.17
C ALA A 209 -6.30 -1.31 -9.89
N SER A 210 -7.36 -1.16 -10.69
CA SER A 210 -8.40 -0.15 -10.50
C SER A 210 -9.15 -0.35 -9.16
N LYS A 211 -9.50 -1.59 -8.80
CA LYS A 211 -10.14 -1.91 -7.51
C LYS A 211 -9.21 -1.64 -6.32
N VAL A 212 -7.92 -1.95 -6.42
CA VAL A 212 -6.91 -1.59 -5.42
C VAL A 212 -6.77 -0.07 -5.28
N SER A 213 -6.79 0.65 -6.40
CA SER A 213 -6.79 2.11 -6.39
C SER A 213 -8.01 2.67 -5.66
N LYS A 214 -9.20 2.10 -5.90
CA LYS A 214 -10.43 2.49 -5.21
C LYS A 214 -10.34 2.28 -3.69
N LEU A 215 -9.76 1.16 -3.25
CA LEU A 215 -9.51 0.93 -1.82
C LEU A 215 -8.54 1.98 -1.22
N CYS A 216 -7.50 2.40 -1.96
CA CYS A 216 -6.61 3.49 -1.55
C CYS A 216 -7.31 4.86 -1.50
N GLU A 217 -8.23 5.13 -2.44
CA GLU A 217 -9.08 6.32 -2.44
C GLU A 217 -9.90 6.39 -1.15
N TRP A 218 -10.53 5.27 -0.79
CA TRP A 218 -11.32 5.07 0.44
C TRP A 218 -10.51 4.93 1.73
N ARG A 219 -9.20 5.19 1.67
CA ARG A 219 -8.30 5.17 2.84
C ARG A 219 -8.22 3.82 3.54
N VAL A 220 -8.47 2.73 2.83
CA VAL A 220 -8.28 1.39 3.37
C VAL A 220 -6.78 1.12 3.50
N GLY A 221 -6.35 0.76 4.71
CA GLY A 221 -4.97 0.35 4.99
C GLY A 221 -4.71 -1.03 4.41
N LEU A 222 -3.91 -1.09 3.34
CA LEU A 222 -3.59 -2.32 2.61
C LEU A 222 -2.15 -2.28 2.08
N VAL A 223 -1.71 -3.40 1.51
CA VAL A 223 -0.41 -3.53 0.84
C VAL A 223 -0.63 -3.45 -0.66
N VAL A 224 0.05 -2.52 -1.33
CA VAL A 224 0.06 -2.42 -2.80
C VAL A 224 1.37 -2.99 -3.30
N ARG A 225 1.31 -3.98 -4.20
CA ARG A 225 2.52 -4.54 -4.83
C ARG A 225 2.80 -3.79 -6.14
N PHE A 226 4.01 -3.98 -6.63
CA PHE A 226 4.45 -3.38 -7.88
C PHE A 226 3.56 -3.78 -9.07
N GLN A 227 3.06 -5.01 -9.07
CA GLN A 227 2.20 -5.55 -10.11
C GLN A 227 0.85 -4.82 -10.20
N GLU A 228 0.31 -4.28 -9.10
CA GLU A 228 -0.93 -3.48 -9.15
C GLU A 228 -0.64 -2.01 -9.44
N LEU A 229 0.58 -1.52 -9.20
CA LEU A 229 0.96 -0.15 -9.54
C LEU A 229 1.20 0.03 -11.04
N MET A 230 1.88 -0.93 -11.68
CA MET A 230 2.27 -0.84 -13.09
C MET A 230 1.11 -0.50 -14.06
N PRO A 231 -0.05 -1.18 -13.98
CA PRO A 231 -1.13 -0.95 -14.94
C PRO A 231 -1.83 0.39 -14.76
N LEU A 232 -1.62 1.06 -13.63
CA LEU A 232 -2.15 2.39 -13.35
C LEU A 232 -1.30 3.52 -13.95
N LEU A 233 -0.10 3.20 -14.47
CA LEU A 233 0.73 4.18 -15.14
C LEU A 233 0.06 4.62 -16.45
N PRO A 234 -0.17 5.93 -16.65
CA PRO A 234 -0.77 6.42 -17.89
C PRO A 234 0.07 6.06 -19.11
N SER A 235 -0.57 5.58 -20.18
CA SER A 235 0.09 5.23 -21.45
C SER A 235 0.87 6.40 -22.05
N ASP A 236 0.39 7.62 -21.83
CA ASP A 236 0.96 8.86 -22.38
C ASP A 236 2.37 9.13 -21.84
N LEU A 237 2.76 8.49 -20.73
CA LEU A 237 4.13 8.54 -20.21
C LEU A 237 5.17 8.04 -21.21
N ALA A 238 4.80 7.13 -22.12
CA ALA A 238 5.70 6.60 -23.14
C ALA A 238 6.20 7.69 -24.11
N GLN A 239 5.49 8.81 -24.23
CA GLN A 239 5.81 9.91 -25.17
C GLN A 239 6.31 11.17 -24.48
N VAL A 240 6.58 11.12 -23.16
CA VAL A 240 7.01 12.26 -22.37
C VAL A 240 8.40 12.72 -22.79
N LYS A 241 8.53 14.03 -23.04
CA LYS A 241 9.81 14.65 -23.42
C LYS A 241 10.54 15.31 -22.26
N ASN A 242 9.82 15.71 -21.21
CA ASN A 242 10.39 16.39 -20.05
C ASN A 242 9.64 16.06 -18.75
N ILE A 243 10.29 16.28 -17.62
CA ILE A 243 9.79 15.93 -16.29
C ILE A 243 8.48 16.64 -15.96
N ASN A 244 8.33 17.93 -16.30
CA ASN A 244 7.10 18.70 -16.00
C ASN A 244 5.87 18.08 -16.68
N GLN A 245 5.99 17.77 -17.97
CA GLN A 245 4.93 17.11 -18.73
C GLN A 245 4.58 15.75 -18.13
N GLY A 246 5.59 14.96 -17.75
CA GLY A 246 5.37 13.67 -17.11
C GLY A 246 4.63 13.80 -15.77
N ILE A 247 5.03 14.74 -14.92
CA ILE A 247 4.36 15.00 -13.63
C ILE A 247 2.90 15.42 -13.86
N GLN A 248 2.63 16.29 -14.83
CA GLN A 248 1.26 16.69 -15.17
C GLN A 248 0.39 15.50 -15.61
N ILE A 249 0.93 14.59 -16.43
CA ILE A 249 0.23 13.37 -16.85
C ILE A 249 -0.05 12.46 -15.64
N LEU A 250 0.92 12.31 -14.75
CA LEU A 250 0.76 11.51 -13.52
C LEU A 250 -0.31 12.10 -12.60
N ASP A 251 -0.24 13.41 -12.33
CA ASP A 251 -1.18 14.10 -11.44
C ASP A 251 -2.61 14.15 -12.02
N ALA A 252 -2.75 14.13 -13.34
CA ALA A 252 -4.04 14.04 -14.03
C ALA A 252 -4.66 12.63 -14.00
N SER A 253 -3.95 11.60 -13.53
CA SER A 253 -4.47 10.23 -13.45
C SER A 253 -5.03 9.93 -12.05
N PRO A 254 -6.37 9.87 -11.88
CA PRO A 254 -6.97 9.72 -10.55
C PRO A 254 -6.61 8.38 -9.90
N GLU A 255 -6.61 7.30 -10.67
CA GLU A 255 -6.34 5.97 -10.13
C GLU A 255 -4.89 5.82 -9.65
N PHE A 256 -3.93 6.31 -10.44
CA PHE A 256 -2.53 6.37 -10.04
C PHE A 256 -2.36 7.23 -8.78
N MET A 257 -2.99 8.41 -8.77
CA MET A 257 -2.85 9.36 -7.67
C MET A 257 -3.45 8.85 -6.36
N SER A 258 -4.54 8.09 -6.40
CA SER A 258 -5.09 7.42 -5.21
C SER A 258 -4.08 6.48 -4.56
N VAL A 259 -3.42 5.64 -5.36
CA VAL A 259 -2.41 4.69 -4.89
C VAL A 259 -1.16 5.41 -4.40
N ILE A 260 -0.58 6.28 -5.22
CA ILE A 260 0.67 6.96 -4.87
C ILE A 260 0.50 7.87 -3.67
N SER A 261 -0.65 8.54 -3.55
CA SER A 261 -0.89 9.34 -2.36
C SER A 261 -0.98 8.42 -1.13
N ALA A 262 -1.57 7.23 -1.20
CA ALA A 262 -1.59 6.29 -0.07
C ALA A 262 -0.19 5.79 0.31
N LEU A 263 0.66 5.50 -0.67
CA LEU A 263 2.02 4.98 -0.46
C LEU A 263 3.02 6.04 -0.02
N TRP A 264 2.94 7.24 -0.59
CA TRP A 264 3.82 8.38 -0.31
C TRP A 264 3.13 9.43 0.56
N ASP A 265 2.49 8.98 1.64
CA ASP A 265 1.94 9.89 2.64
C ASP A 265 3.07 10.72 3.27
N PHE A 266 2.93 12.05 3.25
CA PHE A 266 3.91 12.97 3.83
C PHE A 266 4.02 12.78 5.35
N ARG A 267 2.99 12.22 6.00
CA ARG A 267 2.97 11.90 7.43
C ARG A 267 3.80 10.67 7.80
N ALA A 268 4.09 9.80 6.83
CA ALA A 268 4.98 8.67 7.07
C ALA A 268 6.42 9.17 7.21
N ARG A 269 7.27 8.42 7.92
CA ARG A 269 8.71 8.74 8.02
C ARG A 269 9.35 8.80 6.63
N PHE A 270 10.26 9.74 6.43
CA PHE A 270 10.99 9.94 5.18
C PHE A 270 11.58 8.61 4.66
N GLU A 271 12.32 7.89 5.50
CA GLU A 271 12.96 6.61 5.17
C GLU A 271 11.99 5.55 4.62
N LYS A 272 10.76 5.49 5.15
CA LYS A 272 9.75 4.54 4.66
C LYS A 272 9.35 4.88 3.22
N THR A 273 9.08 6.15 2.95
CA THR A 273 8.68 6.61 1.61
C THR A 273 9.84 6.57 0.62
N LEU A 274 11.07 6.87 1.06
CA LEU A 274 12.30 6.73 0.30
C LEU A 274 12.51 5.28 -0.14
N GLY A 275 12.41 4.33 0.80
CA GLY A 275 12.55 2.90 0.49
C GLY A 275 11.57 2.43 -0.57
N HIS A 276 10.30 2.85 -0.47
CA HIS A 276 9.29 2.50 -1.48
C HIS A 276 9.55 3.17 -2.84
N ALA A 277 9.81 4.48 -2.88
CA ALA A 277 10.09 5.20 -4.11
C ALA A 277 11.31 4.63 -4.85
N ALA A 278 12.36 4.31 -4.10
CA ALA A 278 13.56 3.68 -4.62
C ALA A 278 13.31 2.28 -5.19
N ALA A 279 12.52 1.45 -4.49
CA ALA A 279 12.15 0.12 -4.97
C ALA A 279 11.33 0.18 -6.26
N VAL A 280 10.39 1.12 -6.36
CA VAL A 280 9.59 1.35 -7.58
C VAL A 280 10.47 1.82 -8.73
N LEU A 281 11.35 2.81 -8.50
CA LEU A 281 12.27 3.30 -9.52
C LEU A 281 13.18 2.17 -10.03
N ARG A 282 13.76 1.38 -9.11
CA ARG A 282 14.60 0.24 -9.45
C ARG A 282 13.86 -0.75 -10.35
N ARG A 283 12.67 -1.19 -9.92
CA ARG A 283 11.84 -2.13 -10.68
C ARG A 283 11.48 -1.61 -12.07
N LEU A 284 11.10 -0.34 -12.19
CA LEU A 284 10.78 0.26 -13.49
C LEU A 284 12.02 0.41 -14.39
N ALA A 285 13.18 0.73 -13.81
CA ALA A 285 14.42 0.80 -14.57
C ALA A 285 14.81 -0.59 -15.13
N ASP A 286 14.56 -1.66 -14.38
CA ASP A 286 14.84 -3.04 -14.80
C ASP A 286 13.78 -3.60 -15.78
N GLU A 287 12.49 -3.43 -15.48
CA GLU A 287 11.39 -4.16 -16.14
C GLU A 287 10.66 -3.34 -17.22
N ALA A 288 10.68 -2.01 -17.18
CA ALA A 288 9.84 -1.17 -18.04
C ALA A 288 10.61 -0.52 -19.21
N SER A 289 9.94 -0.47 -20.37
CA SER A 289 10.36 0.27 -21.57
C SER A 289 10.00 1.76 -21.50
N LEU A 290 9.88 2.32 -20.30
CA LEU A 290 9.60 3.74 -20.11
C LEU A 290 10.83 4.60 -20.46
N PRO A 291 10.62 5.77 -21.08
CA PRO A 291 11.70 6.71 -21.32
C PRO A 291 12.24 7.26 -19.99
N ASN A 292 13.52 7.64 -19.97
CA ASN A 292 14.18 8.19 -18.78
C ASN A 292 13.44 9.39 -18.19
N ALA A 293 12.84 10.23 -19.05
CA ALA A 293 12.02 11.37 -18.63
C ALA A 293 10.76 10.95 -17.84
N ALA A 294 10.14 9.81 -18.17
CA ALA A 294 8.99 9.29 -17.42
C ALA A 294 9.41 8.72 -16.07
N LEU A 295 10.53 7.99 -16.01
CA LEU A 295 11.11 7.52 -14.75
C LEU A 295 11.48 8.69 -13.83
N ALA A 296 12.07 9.74 -14.40
CA ALA A 296 12.39 10.97 -13.68
C ALA A 296 11.14 11.72 -13.25
N ALA A 297 10.08 11.78 -14.06
CA ALA A 297 8.80 12.37 -13.66
C ALA A 297 8.17 11.65 -12.47
N LEU A 298 8.20 10.32 -12.47
CA LEU A 298 7.67 9.51 -11.37
C LEU A 298 8.42 9.79 -10.06
N LEU A 299 9.76 9.75 -10.07
CA LEU A 299 10.55 10.07 -8.89
C LEU A 299 10.45 11.56 -8.52
N GLY A 300 10.29 12.45 -9.51
CA GLY A 300 10.04 13.87 -9.32
C GLY A 300 8.74 14.14 -8.56
N GLN A 301 7.69 13.36 -8.83
CA GLN A 301 6.42 13.44 -8.10
C GLN A 301 6.59 13.07 -6.63
N TRP A 302 7.36 12.02 -6.34
CA TRP A 302 7.74 11.68 -4.97
C TRP A 302 8.59 12.78 -4.33
N PHE A 303 9.57 13.31 -5.04
CA PHE A 303 10.51 14.31 -4.55
C PHE A 303 9.82 15.59 -4.08
N VAL A 304 8.80 16.07 -4.81
CA VAL A 304 7.98 17.22 -4.39
C VAL A 304 7.33 16.97 -3.03
N LYS A 305 6.78 15.76 -2.80
CA LYS A 305 6.18 15.37 -1.51
C LYS A 305 7.22 15.17 -0.42
N ALA A 306 8.41 14.65 -0.76
CA ALA A 306 9.51 14.47 0.17
C ALA A 306 10.01 15.81 0.73
N GLY A 307 10.01 16.88 -0.09
CA GLY A 307 10.36 18.23 0.34
C GLY A 307 9.40 18.85 1.36
N MET A 308 8.21 18.28 1.58
CA MET A 308 7.25 18.73 2.60
C MET A 308 7.46 18.05 3.96
N LYS A 309 8.42 17.13 4.08
CA LYS A 309 8.65 16.34 5.30
C LYS A 309 9.67 17.01 6.22
N ASN A 310 9.34 17.10 7.50
CA ASN A 310 10.23 17.67 8.52
C ASN A 310 11.43 16.78 8.84
N ASP A 311 11.36 15.48 8.55
CA ASP A 311 12.41 14.49 8.79
C ASP A 311 13.23 14.14 7.53
N ALA A 312 13.03 14.87 6.43
CA ALA A 312 13.85 14.73 5.23
C ALA A 312 15.21 15.42 5.38
N PRO A 313 16.25 15.02 4.61
CA PRO A 313 17.49 15.76 4.49
C PRO A 313 17.24 17.26 4.25
N PRO A 314 17.98 18.16 4.92
CA PRO A 314 17.76 19.61 4.81
C PRO A 314 18.10 20.15 3.42
N GLN A 315 18.94 19.44 2.67
CA GLN A 315 19.32 19.79 1.31
C GLN A 315 18.56 18.91 0.32
N ALA A 316 17.88 19.56 -0.63
CA ALA A 316 17.11 18.91 -1.68
C ALA A 316 17.93 17.90 -2.51
N LEU A 317 19.20 18.24 -2.82
CA LEU A 317 20.11 17.31 -3.48
C LEU A 317 20.30 16.03 -2.67
N GLY A 318 20.47 16.12 -1.35
CA GLY A 318 20.61 14.95 -0.49
C GLY A 318 19.40 14.00 -0.55
N VAL A 319 18.19 14.52 -0.78
CA VAL A 319 16.99 13.69 -1.01
C VAL A 319 17.11 12.87 -2.30
N LEU A 320 17.48 13.53 -3.39
CA LEU A 320 17.65 12.89 -4.71
C LEU A 320 18.78 11.86 -4.69
N THR A 321 19.92 12.23 -4.10
CA THR A 321 21.08 11.38 -3.96
C THR A 321 20.74 10.10 -3.18
N LYS A 322 20.07 10.23 -2.03
CA LYS A 322 19.61 9.07 -1.25
C LYS A 322 18.66 8.19 -2.03
N ALA A 323 17.74 8.76 -2.83
CA ALA A 323 16.82 7.97 -3.65
C ALA A 323 17.54 7.13 -4.70
N ILE A 324 18.54 7.68 -5.39
CA ILE A 324 19.32 6.96 -6.39
C ILE A 324 20.19 5.88 -5.73
N THR A 325 20.93 6.22 -4.68
CA THR A 325 21.74 5.25 -3.92
C THR A 325 20.89 4.11 -3.38
N ARG A 326 19.71 4.40 -2.83
CA ARG A 326 18.79 3.38 -2.31
C ARG A 326 18.20 2.50 -3.41
N SER A 327 17.96 3.06 -4.60
CA SER A 327 17.47 2.31 -5.77
C SER A 327 18.54 1.34 -6.29
N ALA A 328 19.81 1.70 -6.13
CA ALA A 328 20.94 0.90 -6.59
C ALA A 328 21.36 -0.23 -5.62
N LEU A 329 20.86 -0.22 -4.39
CA LEU A 329 21.25 -1.13 -3.31
C LEU A 329 20.82 -2.60 -3.47
N PRO A 330 19.59 -2.94 -3.92
CA PRO A 330 19.02 -4.29 -3.71
C PRO A 330 19.73 -5.43 -4.45
N SER A 331 20.35 -5.16 -5.61
CA SER A 331 21.00 -6.17 -6.43
C SER A 331 22.05 -5.54 -7.34
N THR A 332 22.92 -6.37 -7.92
CA THR A 332 23.94 -5.93 -8.87
C THR A 332 23.31 -5.09 -9.98
N LEU A 333 23.88 -3.91 -10.25
CA LEU A 333 23.41 -3.09 -11.36
C LEU A 333 23.84 -3.71 -12.68
N THR A 334 22.91 -3.86 -13.63
CA THR A 334 23.32 -3.97 -15.03
C THR A 334 23.79 -2.59 -15.51
N ARG A 335 24.65 -2.55 -16.53
CA ARG A 335 25.08 -1.29 -17.14
C ARG A 335 23.89 -0.45 -17.62
N SER A 336 22.91 -1.07 -18.26
CA SER A 336 21.68 -0.41 -18.73
C SER A 336 20.87 0.21 -17.59
N THR A 337 20.66 -0.54 -16.49
CA THR A 337 19.96 0.00 -15.32
C THR A 337 20.72 1.17 -14.70
N ALA A 338 22.05 1.06 -14.59
CA ALA A 338 22.89 2.14 -14.08
C ALA A 338 22.83 3.40 -14.97
N GLU A 339 22.85 3.25 -16.30
CA GLU A 339 22.68 4.34 -17.27
C GLU A 339 21.32 5.04 -17.10
N LYS A 340 20.24 4.28 -16.89
CA LYS A 340 18.91 4.83 -16.58
C LYS A 340 18.92 5.61 -15.26
N LEU A 341 19.51 5.07 -14.19
CA LEU A 341 19.57 5.74 -12.88
C LEU A 341 20.37 7.05 -12.97
N TRP A 342 21.48 7.08 -13.70
CA TRP A 342 22.24 8.32 -13.96
C TRP A 342 21.42 9.33 -14.74
N SER A 343 20.74 8.89 -15.79
CA SER A 343 19.87 9.76 -16.60
C SER A 343 18.76 10.38 -15.76
N VAL A 344 18.13 9.58 -14.89
CA VAL A 344 17.10 10.05 -13.95
C VAL A 344 17.67 11.04 -12.94
N TYR A 345 18.85 10.75 -12.37
CA TYR A 345 19.49 11.62 -11.39
C TYR A 345 19.79 13.00 -11.99
N LYS A 346 20.49 13.03 -13.13
CA LYS A 346 20.87 14.29 -13.80
C LYS A 346 19.65 15.10 -14.20
N ALA A 347 18.62 14.46 -14.76
CA ALA A 347 17.39 15.14 -15.14
C ALA A 347 16.66 15.74 -13.93
N LEU A 348 16.68 15.07 -12.76
CA LEU A 348 16.10 15.60 -11.53
C LEU A 348 16.92 16.73 -10.91
N VAL A 349 18.24 16.69 -11.02
CA VAL A 349 19.13 17.80 -10.60
C VAL A 349 18.84 19.04 -11.46
N GLU A 350 18.75 18.88 -12.77
CA GLU A 350 18.36 19.96 -13.69
C GLU A 350 16.96 20.50 -13.36
N TYR A 351 15.99 19.61 -13.12
CA TYR A 351 14.63 19.99 -12.71
C TYR A 351 14.61 20.78 -11.38
N HIS A 352 15.45 20.41 -10.42
CA HIS A 352 15.57 21.11 -9.14
C HIS A 352 16.12 22.54 -9.32
N TYR A 353 17.19 22.71 -10.08
CA TYR A 353 17.84 24.00 -10.26
C TYR A 353 17.19 24.89 -11.34
N ARG A 354 16.43 24.32 -12.27
CA ARG A 354 15.75 25.03 -13.37
C ARG A 354 16.74 25.94 -14.11
N ASN A 355 16.36 27.21 -14.30
CA ASN A 355 17.19 28.22 -14.99
C ASN A 355 18.48 28.58 -14.24
N TYR A 356 18.65 28.13 -12.99
CA TYR A 356 19.87 28.33 -12.23
C TYR A 356 20.86 27.18 -12.38
N MET A 357 20.58 26.19 -13.23
CA MET A 357 21.51 25.09 -13.48
C MET A 357 22.79 25.61 -14.15
N ASP A 358 23.94 25.14 -13.68
CA ASP A 358 25.26 25.41 -14.24
C ASP A 358 26.19 24.19 -14.06
N GLU A 359 27.34 24.20 -14.73
CA GLU A 359 28.31 23.09 -14.67
C GLU A 359 28.84 22.84 -13.25
N ALA A 360 28.95 23.87 -12.42
CA ALA A 360 29.44 23.72 -11.05
C ALA A 360 28.43 22.96 -10.18
N LYS A 361 27.13 23.22 -10.37
CA LYS A 361 26.04 22.50 -9.71
C LYS A 361 25.91 21.06 -10.21
N GLU A 362 26.10 20.81 -11.50
CA GLU A 362 26.15 19.43 -12.03
C GLU A 362 27.28 18.65 -11.37
N ARG A 363 28.49 19.22 -11.39
CA ARG A 363 29.68 18.63 -10.77
C ARG A 363 29.46 18.33 -9.28
N GLU A 364 28.91 19.28 -8.54
CA GLU A 364 28.64 19.10 -7.12
C GLU A 364 27.62 17.98 -6.87
N ALA A 365 26.56 17.91 -7.67
CA ALA A 365 25.56 16.84 -7.55
C ALA A 365 26.17 15.46 -7.84
N ILE A 366 27.01 15.34 -8.87
CA ILE A 366 27.72 14.10 -9.21
C ILE A 366 28.65 13.68 -8.06
N ARG A 367 29.44 14.64 -7.55
CA ARG A 367 30.34 14.41 -6.41
C ARG A 367 29.58 13.96 -5.16
N LEU A 368 28.45 14.58 -4.87
CA LEU A 368 27.60 14.24 -3.73
C LEU A 368 27.08 12.80 -3.79
N LEU A 369 26.79 12.27 -4.98
CA LEU A 369 26.42 10.86 -5.15
C LEU A 369 27.57 9.92 -4.77
N GLY A 370 28.81 10.31 -5.08
CA GLY A 370 30.00 9.59 -4.61
C GLY A 370 30.13 9.64 -3.08
N VAL A 371 29.92 10.81 -2.47
CA VAL A 371 29.95 11.01 -1.02
C VAL A 371 28.93 10.10 -0.30
N GLU A 372 27.68 10.05 -0.79
CA GLU A 372 26.64 9.20 -0.20
C GLU A 372 27.00 7.71 -0.28
N CYS A 373 27.63 7.26 -1.37
CA CYS A 373 28.14 5.88 -1.46
C CYS A 373 29.22 5.60 -0.39
N ALA A 374 30.09 6.57 -0.12
CA ALA A 374 31.12 6.46 0.92
C ALA A 374 30.52 6.45 2.34
N GLU A 375 29.53 7.29 2.61
CA GLU A 375 28.76 7.29 3.86
C GLU A 375 28.08 5.95 4.08
N LEU A 376 27.43 5.40 3.04
CA LEU A 376 26.83 4.08 3.08
C LEU A 376 27.87 2.98 3.35
N GLN A 377 29.07 3.07 2.78
CA GLN A 377 30.16 2.10 3.01
C GLN A 377 30.63 2.11 4.46
N VAL A 378 30.67 3.28 5.11
CA VAL A 378 31.06 3.40 6.52
C VAL A 378 29.95 2.88 7.43
N ALA A 379 28.70 3.19 7.12
CA ALA A 379 27.54 2.72 7.88
C ALA A 379 27.31 1.21 7.73
N GLN A 380 27.51 0.67 6.52
CA GLN A 380 27.29 -0.72 6.16
C GLN A 380 28.42 -1.22 5.24
N PRO A 381 29.50 -1.78 5.80
CA PRO A 381 30.65 -2.24 5.02
C PRO A 381 30.26 -3.20 3.90
N GLY A 382 30.74 -2.92 2.69
CA GLY A 382 30.49 -3.69 1.46
C GLY A 382 29.31 -3.16 0.63
N MET A 383 28.29 -2.57 1.27
CA MET A 383 27.10 -2.06 0.57
C MET A 383 27.40 -0.81 -0.26
N GLY A 384 28.16 0.14 0.31
CA GLY A 384 28.48 1.40 -0.37
C GLY A 384 29.43 1.21 -1.55
N GLU A 385 30.42 0.33 -1.41
CA GLU A 385 31.32 -0.05 -2.49
C GLU A 385 30.58 -0.78 -3.62
N HIS A 386 29.65 -1.68 -3.29
CA HIS A 386 28.81 -2.36 -4.28
C HIS A 386 27.99 -1.35 -5.11
N VAL A 387 27.33 -0.39 -4.47
CA VAL A 387 26.57 0.66 -5.16
C VAL A 387 27.49 1.56 -6.00
N PHE A 388 28.63 1.96 -5.44
CA PHE A 388 29.62 2.78 -6.13
C PHE A 388 30.10 2.12 -7.43
N MET A 389 30.54 0.86 -7.35
CA MET A 389 31.01 0.10 -8.51
C MET A 389 29.90 -0.10 -9.54
N GLY A 390 28.69 -0.40 -9.07
CA GLY A 390 27.52 -0.57 -9.94
C GLY A 390 27.14 0.69 -10.71
N LEU A 391 27.25 1.88 -10.09
CA LEU A 391 26.94 3.15 -10.77
C LEU A 391 28.10 3.60 -11.66
N ARG A 392 29.35 3.35 -11.25
CA ARG A 392 30.56 3.75 -11.99
C ARG A 392 30.67 3.11 -13.36
N GLN A 393 30.24 1.85 -13.53
CA GLN A 393 30.30 1.14 -14.82
C GLN A 393 29.45 1.77 -15.95
N ALA A 394 28.49 2.65 -15.62
CA ALA A 394 27.69 3.37 -16.60
C ALA A 394 28.36 4.67 -17.06
N LEU A 395 29.44 5.09 -16.40
CA LEU A 395 30.20 6.28 -16.78
C LEU A 395 31.38 5.88 -17.67
N THR A 396 31.64 6.69 -18.69
CA THR A 396 32.83 6.51 -19.54
C THR A 396 34.07 6.97 -18.78
N GLU A 397 35.11 6.14 -18.75
CA GLU A 397 36.37 6.49 -18.12
C GLU A 397 36.96 7.76 -18.75
N ASP A 398 37.75 8.49 -17.96
CA ASP A 398 38.38 9.77 -18.36
C ASP A 398 37.41 10.92 -18.69
N THR A 399 36.12 10.78 -18.38
CA THR A 399 35.16 11.91 -18.41
C THR A 399 35.12 12.67 -17.08
N SER A 400 34.63 13.92 -17.11
CA SER A 400 34.42 14.73 -15.91
C SER A 400 33.51 14.02 -14.91
N ASP A 401 32.40 13.45 -15.37
CA ASP A 401 31.43 12.74 -14.53
C ASP A 401 32.07 11.58 -13.78
N TYR A 402 32.90 10.79 -14.48
CA TYR A 402 33.62 9.67 -13.89
C TYR A 402 34.59 10.16 -12.80
N SER A 403 35.37 11.21 -13.11
CA SER A 403 36.35 11.77 -12.19
C SER A 403 35.68 12.39 -10.95
N ASP A 404 34.63 13.18 -11.14
CA ASP A 404 33.91 13.87 -10.08
C ASP A 404 33.20 12.87 -9.14
N PHE A 405 32.58 11.83 -9.70
CA PHE A 405 31.93 10.77 -8.91
C PHE A 405 32.96 9.96 -8.11
N ALA A 406 34.05 9.53 -8.75
CA ALA A 406 35.12 8.77 -8.10
C ALA A 406 35.83 9.59 -7.01
N SER A 407 36.12 10.85 -7.29
CA SER A 407 36.72 11.78 -6.33
C SER A 407 35.83 11.98 -5.10
N GLY A 408 34.51 12.19 -5.32
CA GLY A 408 33.54 12.30 -4.24
C GLY A 408 33.55 11.10 -3.29
N TYR A 409 33.56 9.88 -3.84
CA TYR A 409 33.64 8.64 -3.06
C TYR A 409 34.96 8.51 -2.30
N SER A 410 36.10 8.62 -2.99
CA SER A 410 37.41 8.39 -2.39
C SER A 410 37.75 9.42 -1.31
N SER A 411 37.51 10.71 -1.57
CA SER A 411 37.81 11.78 -0.62
C SER A 411 36.94 11.68 0.65
N ALA A 412 35.63 11.41 0.51
CA ALA A 412 34.75 11.24 1.65
C ALA A 412 35.10 10.01 2.49
N LEU A 413 35.39 8.87 1.84
CA LEU A 413 35.73 7.63 2.54
C LEU A 413 37.01 7.76 3.38
N LEU A 414 38.03 8.45 2.85
CA LEU A 414 39.25 8.76 3.58
C LEU A 414 38.95 9.62 4.81
N HIS A 415 38.21 10.71 4.62
CA HIS A 415 37.88 11.64 5.70
C HIS A 415 37.08 10.97 6.83
N LEU A 416 36.03 10.22 6.48
CA LEU A 416 35.19 9.51 7.45
C LEU A 416 35.97 8.44 8.24
N ARG A 417 36.89 7.72 7.57
CA ARG A 417 37.75 6.75 8.25
C ARG A 417 38.71 7.43 9.21
N THR A 418 39.32 8.55 8.83
CA THR A 418 40.20 9.32 9.73
C THR A 418 39.46 9.84 10.96
N GLN A 419 38.23 10.37 10.80
CA GLN A 419 37.41 10.82 11.92
C GLN A 419 37.01 9.68 12.87
N SER A 420 36.66 8.51 12.33
CA SER A 420 36.32 7.33 13.14
C SER A 420 37.48 6.82 14.01
N GLN A 421 38.72 7.02 13.55
CA GLN A 421 39.93 6.65 14.29
C GLN A 421 40.30 7.69 15.37
N GLN A 422 40.00 8.96 15.13
CA GLN A 422 40.22 10.04 16.11
C GLN A 422 39.19 10.02 17.24
N GLY A 423 37.94 9.64 16.99
CA GLY A 423 36.90 9.51 18.04
C GLY A 423 36.97 8.24 18.91
N ARG A 424 37.93 7.33 18.63
CA ARG A 424 38.19 6.11 19.42
C ARG A 424 39.45 6.20 20.29
N ARG A 425 40.19 7.32 20.20
CA ARG A 425 41.28 7.67 21.12
C ARG A 425 40.74 8.66 22.13
#